data_AF-A0A699U4B9-F1
#
_entry.id   AF-A0A699U4B9-F1
#
_cell.length_a   1.000
_cell.length_b   1.000
_cell.length_c   1.000
_cell.angle_alpha   90.00
_cell.angle_beta   90.00
_cell.angle_gamma   90.00
#
_symmetry.space_group_name_H-M   'P 1'
#
loop_
_entity.id
_entity.type
_entity.pdbx_description
1 polymer ?
#
loop_
_entity_poly.entity_id
_entity_poly.type
_entity_poly.pdbx_seq_one_letter_code
_entity_poly.pdbx_strand_id
1 'polypeptide(L)'
;MVEEPKPLKKKQQVELDEAYARKLHKELNQDINWEVAMDHVKQKAKENHIMDYFKGMSYDDIRPIFEAKFNSNIEFLLKTKEQIEEEENRAIASINETPAQKATKRRRLNEEAKDVEELKQHLEIVSDEDDDVYTEATPLAKKVPVVDYQIIHFNNKPHHKIIRVDET
;
A
#
# COMPACT_ATOMS: atom_id res chain seq x y z
N MET A 1 -2.64 -33.55 20.27
CA MET A 1 -2.23 -32.69 21.41
C MET A 1 -1.07 -31.88 20.90
N VAL A 2 -1.28 -30.58 20.59
CA VAL A 2 -0.22 -29.71 20.06
C VAL A 2 0.51 -29.13 21.25
N GLU A 3 1.79 -29.47 21.38
CA GLU A 3 2.64 -29.01 22.47
C GLU A 3 2.88 -27.50 22.30
N GLU A 4 2.51 -26.71 23.32
CA GLU A 4 2.65 -25.25 23.26
C GLU A 4 4.12 -24.86 23.10
N PRO A 5 4.46 -23.98 22.12
CA PRO A 5 5.84 -23.58 21.90
C PRO A 5 6.36 -22.85 23.13
N LYS A 6 7.45 -23.40 23.70
CA LYS A 6 8.11 -22.91 24.90
C LYS A 6 8.49 -21.42 24.73
N PRO A 7 8.17 -20.54 25.70
CA PRO A 7 8.44 -19.12 25.56
C PRO A 7 9.95 -18.86 25.47
N LEU A 8 10.41 -18.34 24.33
CA LEU A 8 11.80 -17.91 24.15
C LEU A 8 12.07 -16.70 25.07
N LYS A 9 13.24 -16.72 25.72
CA LYS A 9 13.64 -15.63 26.62
C LYS A 9 13.87 -14.36 25.79
N LYS A 10 13.39 -13.20 26.28
CA LYS A 10 13.50 -11.89 25.60
C LYS A 10 14.88 -11.59 25.00
N LYS A 11 15.97 -12.02 25.65
CA LYS A 11 17.35 -11.83 25.17
C LYS A 11 17.64 -12.57 23.85
N GLN A 12 17.09 -13.77 23.69
CA GLN A 12 17.27 -14.58 22.48
C GLN A 12 16.48 -14.02 21.30
N GLN A 13 15.30 -13.41 21.56
CA GLN A 13 14.52 -12.73 20.53
C GLN A 13 15.26 -11.50 20.00
N VAL A 14 15.84 -10.68 20.88
CA VAL A 14 16.61 -9.48 20.50
C VAL A 14 17.80 -9.83 19.62
N GLU A 15 18.52 -10.91 19.94
CA GLU A 15 19.68 -11.36 19.16
C GLU A 15 19.28 -11.87 17.76
N LEU A 16 18.14 -12.56 17.65
CA LEU A 16 17.58 -13.00 16.38
C LEU A 16 17.15 -11.81 15.50
N ASP A 17 16.46 -10.84 16.09
CA ASP A 17 16.00 -9.63 15.38
C ASP A 17 17.18 -8.79 14.90
N GLU A 18 18.25 -8.67 15.70
CA GLU A 18 19.47 -7.97 15.32
C GLU A 18 20.22 -8.67 14.18
N ALA A 19 20.34 -10.00 14.22
CA ALA A 19 20.95 -10.77 13.13
C ALA A 19 20.14 -10.64 11.83
N TYR A 20 18.82 -10.60 11.93
CA TYR A 20 17.93 -10.38 10.78
C TYR A 20 18.11 -8.98 10.19
N ALA A 21 18.17 -7.94 11.02
CA ALA A 21 18.42 -6.56 10.56
C ALA A 21 19.78 -6.43 9.86
N ARG A 22 20.84 -7.06 10.37
CA ARG A 22 22.16 -7.08 9.75
C ARG A 22 22.17 -7.80 8.40
N LYS A 23 21.41 -8.90 8.26
CA LYS A 23 21.26 -9.62 7.00
C LYS A 23 20.52 -8.78 5.96
N LEU A 24 19.38 -8.20 6.34
CA LEU A 24 18.56 -7.33 5.48
C LEU A 24 19.38 -6.13 4.96
N HIS A 25 20.15 -5.49 5.84
CA HIS A 25 21.00 -4.36 5.47
C HIS A 25 22.12 -4.74 4.49
N LYS A 26 22.66 -5.97 4.59
CA LYS A 26 23.68 -6.47 3.66
C LYS A 26 23.07 -6.80 2.28
N GLU A 27 21.88 -7.40 2.27
CA GLU A 27 21.15 -7.75 1.04
C GLU A 27 20.71 -6.50 0.27
N LEU A 28 20.16 -5.48 0.95
CA LEU A 28 19.78 -4.21 0.32
C LEU A 28 20.97 -3.42 -0.25
N ASN A 29 22.16 -3.55 0.34
CA ASN A 29 23.36 -2.86 -0.13
C ASN A 29 24.13 -3.62 -1.22
N GLN A 30 23.81 -4.89 -1.50
CA GLN A 30 24.47 -5.66 -2.55
C GLN A 30 24.04 -5.22 -3.97
N ASP A 31 22.82 -4.69 -4.11
CA ASP A 31 22.24 -4.32 -5.41
C ASP A 31 22.35 -2.82 -5.74
N ILE A 32 22.81 -1.99 -4.79
CA ILE A 32 22.98 -0.54 -5.02
C ILE A 32 24.40 -0.27 -5.55
N ASN A 33 24.52 -0.08 -6.86
CA ASN A 33 25.72 0.49 -7.44
C ASN A 33 25.83 1.98 -7.08
N TRP A 34 26.56 2.26 -6.00
CA TRP A 34 26.74 3.61 -5.47
C TRP A 34 27.44 4.58 -6.43
N GLU A 35 28.29 4.08 -7.34
CA GLU A 35 28.91 4.92 -8.39
C GLU A 35 27.86 5.41 -9.39
N VAL A 36 26.99 4.50 -9.85
CA VAL A 36 25.86 4.84 -10.73
C VAL A 36 24.85 5.74 -10.03
N ALA A 37 24.55 5.50 -8.76
CA ALA A 37 23.65 6.37 -7.98
C ALA A 37 24.23 7.79 -7.82
N MET A 38 25.52 7.90 -7.52
CA MET A 38 26.20 9.19 -7.43
C MET A 38 26.29 9.91 -8.77
N ASP A 39 26.54 9.19 -9.86
CA ASP A 39 26.57 9.77 -11.19
C ASP A 39 25.17 10.23 -11.64
N HIS A 40 24.11 9.49 -11.31
CA HIS A 40 22.74 9.93 -11.54
C HIS A 40 22.40 11.21 -10.76
N VAL A 41 22.84 11.33 -9.51
CA VAL A 41 22.67 12.56 -8.71
C VAL A 41 23.43 13.73 -9.33
N LYS A 42 24.68 13.51 -9.76
CA LYS A 42 25.48 14.55 -10.45
C LYS A 42 24.89 14.94 -11.80
N GLN A 43 24.34 13.98 -12.54
CA GLN A 43 23.67 14.23 -13.82
C GLN A 43 22.39 15.05 -13.63
N LYS A 44 21.53 14.70 -12.67
CA LYS A 44 20.36 15.52 -12.30
C LYS A 44 20.72 16.92 -11.83
N ALA A 45 21.83 17.08 -11.11
CA ALA A 45 22.30 18.40 -10.69
C ALA A 45 22.75 19.27 -11.88
N LYS A 46 23.29 18.67 -12.94
CA LYS A 46 23.67 19.36 -14.19
C LYS A 46 22.48 19.64 -15.12
N GLU A 47 21.47 18.77 -15.09
CA GLU A 47 20.22 18.89 -15.87
C GLU A 47 19.15 19.76 -15.21
N ASN A 48 19.49 20.47 -14.12
CA ASN A 48 18.55 21.33 -13.40
C ASN A 48 18.21 22.59 -14.22
N HIS A 49 17.40 22.39 -15.27
CA HIS A 49 16.77 23.39 -16.13
C HIS A 49 16.06 24.50 -15.34
N ILE A 50 15.68 24.20 -14.09
CA ILE A 50 15.08 25.15 -13.15
C ILE A 50 16.03 26.33 -12.89
N MET A 51 17.34 26.09 -12.77
CA MET A 51 18.29 27.19 -12.56
C MET A 51 18.53 28.03 -13.80
N ASP A 52 18.46 27.44 -15.00
CA ASP A 52 18.53 28.19 -16.25
C ASP A 52 17.27 29.04 -16.48
N TYR A 53 16.10 28.55 -16.07
CA TYR A 53 14.84 29.30 -16.12
C TYR A 53 14.87 30.59 -15.28
N PHE A 54 15.46 30.54 -14.09
CA PHE A 54 15.59 31.70 -13.21
C PHE A 54 16.82 32.58 -13.49
N LYS A 55 17.64 32.21 -14.47
CA LYS A 55 18.87 32.92 -14.79
C LYS A 55 18.56 34.28 -15.40
N GLY A 56 19.04 35.35 -14.76
CA GLY A 56 18.79 36.73 -15.21
C GLY A 56 17.47 37.33 -14.73
N MET A 57 16.65 36.58 -13.98
CA MET A 57 15.50 37.14 -13.25
C MET A 57 15.97 37.78 -11.94
N SER A 58 15.29 38.85 -11.51
CA SER A 58 15.54 39.45 -10.20
C SER A 58 14.86 38.64 -9.09
N TYR A 59 15.31 38.84 -7.84
CA TYR A 59 14.67 38.20 -6.70
C TYR A 59 13.17 38.53 -6.59
N ASP A 60 12.79 39.77 -6.91
CA ASP A 60 11.41 40.23 -6.86
C ASP A 60 10.53 39.54 -7.93
N ASP A 61 11.11 39.13 -9.05
CA ASP A 61 10.40 38.36 -10.10
C ASP A 61 10.27 36.87 -9.73
N ILE A 62 11.27 36.32 -9.01
CA ILE A 62 11.30 34.91 -8.61
C ILE A 62 10.39 34.64 -7.41
N ARG A 63 10.36 35.56 -6.43
CA ARG A 63 9.66 35.39 -5.15
C ARG A 63 8.18 35.01 -5.31
N PRO A 64 7.37 35.66 -6.17
CA PRO A 64 5.95 35.33 -6.32
C PRO A 64 5.70 33.90 -6.83
N ILE A 65 6.60 33.35 -7.65
CA ILE A 65 6.49 32.00 -8.22
C ILE A 65 6.60 30.95 -7.10
N PHE A 66 7.59 31.13 -6.21
CA PHE A 66 7.77 30.26 -5.06
C PHE A 66 6.64 30.41 -4.04
N GLU A 67 6.19 31.64 -3.80
CA GLU A 67 5.08 31.92 -2.90
C GLU A 67 3.78 31.26 -3.36
N ALA A 68 3.44 31.38 -4.65
CA ALA A 68 2.29 30.70 -5.24
C ALA A 68 2.40 29.17 -5.10
N LYS A 69 3.58 28.60 -5.37
CA LYS A 69 3.80 27.16 -5.24
C LYS A 69 3.71 26.68 -3.79
N PHE A 70 4.26 27.46 -2.86
CA PHE A 70 4.18 27.19 -1.43
C PHE A 70 2.74 27.21 -0.95
N ASN A 71 1.97 28.24 -1.31
CA ASN A 71 0.57 28.36 -0.93
C ASN A 71 -0.27 27.19 -1.46
N SER A 72 -0.07 26.79 -2.72
CA SER A 72 -0.74 25.62 -3.30
C SER A 72 -0.40 24.32 -2.55
N ASN A 73 0.87 24.15 -2.14
CA ASN A 73 1.27 22.98 -1.34
C ASN A 73 0.62 22.99 0.05
N ILE A 74 0.51 24.16 0.69
CA ILE A 74 -0.18 24.30 1.99
C ILE A 74 -1.67 23.96 1.86
N GLU A 75 -2.33 24.46 0.82
CA GLU A 75 -3.74 24.16 0.56
C GLU A 75 -3.98 22.66 0.36
N PHE A 76 -3.12 22.00 -0.43
CA PHE A 76 -3.17 20.56 -0.62
C PHE A 76 -2.99 19.78 0.69
N LEU A 77 -2.05 20.18 1.54
CA LEU A 77 -1.82 19.55 2.85
C LEU A 77 -3.02 19.72 3.79
N LEU A 78 -3.61 20.91 3.84
CA LEU A 78 -4.80 21.18 4.65
C LEU A 78 -5.97 20.31 4.20
N LYS A 79 -6.21 20.22 2.89
CA LYS A 79 -7.26 19.36 2.31
C LYS A 79 -7.03 17.88 2.64
N THR A 80 -5.79 17.40 2.55
CA THR A 80 -5.46 16.01 2.87
C THR A 80 -5.70 15.72 4.36
N LYS A 81 -5.34 16.67 5.24
CA LYS A 81 -5.59 16.55 6.68
C LYS A 81 -7.09 16.46 6.99
N GLU A 82 -7.90 17.32 6.37
CA GLU A 82 -9.37 17.30 6.51
C GLU A 82 -9.96 15.96 6.04
N GLN A 83 -9.50 15.42 4.91
CA GLN A 83 -9.95 14.11 4.41
C GLN A 83 -9.62 12.97 5.38
N ILE A 84 -8.42 12.95 5.95
CA ILE A 84 -8.01 11.94 6.93
C ILE A 84 -8.86 12.06 8.20
N GLU A 85 -9.11 13.27 8.68
CA GLU A 85 -9.96 13.52 9.86
C GLU A 85 -11.41 13.10 9.60
N GLU A 86 -11.96 13.36 8.41
CA GLU A 86 -13.30 12.91 8.02
C GLU A 86 -13.38 11.37 7.89
N GLU A 87 -12.35 10.73 7.34
CA GLU A 87 -12.25 9.27 7.27
C GLU A 87 -12.16 8.64 8.67
N GLU A 88 -11.35 9.22 9.57
CA GLU A 88 -11.23 8.77 10.95
C GLU A 88 -12.57 8.89 11.70
N ASN A 89 -13.27 10.01 11.54
CA ASN A 89 -14.61 10.21 12.12
C ASN A 89 -15.64 9.22 11.56
N ARG A 90 -15.58 8.91 10.25
CA ARG A 90 -16.41 7.85 9.64
C ARG A 90 -16.09 6.47 10.19
N ALA A 91 -14.80 6.15 10.36
CA ALA A 91 -14.37 4.89 10.94
C ALA A 91 -14.88 4.74 12.38
N ILE A 92 -14.73 5.79 13.21
CA ILE A 92 -15.25 5.83 14.59
C ILE A 92 -16.78 5.65 14.61
N ALA A 93 -17.50 6.36 13.75
CA ALA A 93 -18.96 6.21 13.63
C ALA A 93 -19.37 4.77 13.24
N SER A 94 -18.61 4.12 12.36
CA SER A 94 -18.85 2.74 11.95
C SER A 94 -18.54 1.71 13.05
N ILE A 95 -17.61 2.01 13.96
CA ILE A 95 -17.26 1.15 15.10
C ILE A 95 -18.36 1.23 16.16
N ASN A 96 -18.86 2.43 16.44
CA ASN A 96 -19.92 2.67 17.42
C ASN A 96 -21.32 2.26 16.92
N GLU A 97 -21.44 1.81 15.67
CA GLU A 97 -22.70 1.34 15.09
C GLU A 97 -23.16 0.04 15.75
N THR A 98 -24.40 0.03 16.26
CA THR A 98 -24.98 -1.13 16.94
C THR A 98 -25.12 -2.33 15.99
N PRO A 99 -25.04 -3.58 16.50
CA PRO A 99 -25.19 -4.79 15.68
C PRO A 99 -26.47 -4.83 14.85
N ALA A 100 -27.57 -4.23 15.35
CA ALA A 100 -28.85 -4.12 14.65
C ALA A 100 -28.80 -3.16 13.45
N GLN A 101 -28.10 -2.03 13.56
CA GLN A 101 -27.90 -1.09 12.45
C GLN A 101 -26.93 -1.67 11.41
N LYS A 102 -25.84 -2.32 11.84
CA LYS A 102 -24.93 -3.08 10.96
C LYS A 102 -25.64 -4.20 10.20
N ALA A 103 -26.51 -4.97 10.86
CA ALA A 103 -27.31 -6.02 10.22
C ALA A 103 -28.30 -5.45 9.19
N THR A 104 -28.90 -4.29 9.48
CA THR A 104 -29.83 -3.61 8.57
C THR A 104 -29.10 -3.05 7.34
N LYS A 105 -27.92 -2.43 7.49
CA LYS A 105 -27.08 -1.99 6.36
C LYS A 105 -26.57 -3.16 5.51
N ARG A 106 -26.11 -4.26 6.15
CA ARG A 106 -25.67 -5.47 5.42
C ARG A 106 -26.80 -6.12 4.62
N ARG A 107 -28.04 -6.15 5.16
CA ARG A 107 -29.21 -6.62 4.40
C ARG A 107 -29.47 -5.76 3.16
N ARG A 108 -29.39 -4.43 3.26
CA ARG A 108 -29.56 -3.52 2.11
C ARG A 108 -28.48 -3.70 1.04
N LEU A 109 -27.21 -3.80 1.44
CA LEU A 109 -26.10 -4.02 0.50
C LEU A 109 -26.17 -5.38 -0.20
N ASN A 110 -26.64 -6.43 0.49
CA ASN A 110 -26.83 -7.75 -0.11
C ASN A 110 -28.01 -7.76 -1.11
N GLU A 111 -29.03 -6.95 -0.90
CA GLU A 111 -30.14 -6.77 -1.85
C GLU A 111 -29.65 -6.04 -3.10
N GLU A 112 -28.93 -4.92 -2.94
CA GLU A 112 -28.36 -4.14 -4.07
C GLU A 112 -27.34 -4.96 -4.88
N ALA A 113 -26.50 -5.77 -4.23
CA ALA A 113 -25.58 -6.67 -4.92
C ALA A 113 -26.31 -7.72 -5.76
N LYS A 114 -27.46 -8.20 -5.29
CA LYS A 114 -28.32 -9.15 -6.01
C LYS A 114 -29.00 -8.48 -7.20
N ASP A 115 -29.44 -7.23 -7.05
CA ASP A 115 -30.02 -6.43 -8.13
C ASP A 115 -28.98 -6.12 -9.23
N VAL A 116 -27.72 -5.87 -8.86
CA VAL A 116 -26.61 -5.67 -9.81
C VAL A 116 -26.29 -6.97 -10.56
N GLU A 117 -26.33 -8.11 -9.88
CA GLU A 117 -26.09 -9.43 -10.49
C GLU A 117 -27.23 -9.80 -11.46
N GLU A 118 -28.48 -9.48 -11.09
CA GLU A 118 -29.64 -9.58 -11.98
C GLU A 118 -29.50 -8.65 -13.18
N LEU A 119 -29.14 -7.37 -13.01
CA LEU A 119 -28.90 -6.44 -14.12
C LEU A 119 -27.78 -6.90 -15.06
N LYS A 120 -26.72 -7.51 -14.53
CA LYS A 120 -25.61 -8.06 -15.32
C LYS A 120 -26.07 -9.24 -16.17
N GLN A 121 -26.90 -10.13 -15.61
CA GLN A 121 -27.51 -11.23 -16.36
C GLN A 121 -28.44 -10.72 -17.48
N HIS A 122 -29.12 -9.59 -17.27
CA HIS A 122 -29.96 -8.96 -18.29
C HIS A 122 -29.16 -8.19 -19.36
N LEU A 123 -27.90 -7.80 -19.09
CA LEU A 123 -27.01 -7.17 -20.08
C LEU A 123 -26.21 -8.19 -20.93
N GLU A 124 -26.09 -9.44 -20.48
CA GLU A 124 -25.31 -10.50 -21.15
C GLU A 124 -26.03 -11.13 -22.37
N ILE A 125 -26.76 -10.31 -23.15
CA ILE A 125 -27.35 -10.72 -24.44
C ILE A 125 -27.11 -9.63 -25.48
N VAL A 126 -25.85 -9.36 -25.81
CA VAL A 126 -25.35 -9.11 -27.18
C VAL A 126 -23.88 -9.53 -27.18
N SER A 127 -23.62 -10.79 -27.51
CA SER A 127 -22.28 -11.22 -27.94
C SER A 127 -22.27 -11.07 -29.45
N ASP A 128 -21.66 -9.99 -29.96
CA ASP A 128 -21.26 -9.95 -31.36
C ASP A 128 -20.11 -10.95 -31.51
N GLU A 129 -20.36 -11.99 -32.30
CA GLU A 129 -19.36 -12.93 -32.77
C GLU A 129 -18.38 -12.15 -33.66
N ASP A 130 -17.14 -11.98 -33.20
CA ASP A 130 -15.91 -11.92 -34.01
C ASP A 130 -14.80 -11.18 -33.24
N ASP A 131 -14.04 -11.89 -32.40
CA ASP A 131 -12.61 -11.60 -32.24
C ASP A 131 -11.89 -12.78 -31.57
N ASP A 132 -11.31 -13.64 -32.41
CA ASP A 132 -10.42 -14.72 -32.01
C ASP A 132 -9.02 -14.16 -31.71
N VAL A 133 -8.75 -13.81 -30.45
CA VAL A 133 -7.38 -13.57 -29.97
C VAL A 133 -6.99 -14.67 -28.98
N TYR A 134 -6.36 -15.71 -29.52
CA TYR A 134 -5.64 -16.71 -28.73
C TYR A 134 -4.47 -16.05 -28.00
N THR A 135 -4.65 -15.72 -26.72
CA THR A 135 -3.52 -15.52 -25.80
C THR A 135 -3.20 -16.85 -25.13
N GLU A 136 -2.24 -17.57 -25.68
CA GLU A 136 -1.64 -18.74 -25.07
C GLU A 136 -0.91 -18.32 -23.79
N ALA A 137 -1.49 -18.61 -22.63
CA ALA A 137 -0.90 -18.29 -21.33
C ALA A 137 0.11 -19.38 -20.94
N THR A 138 1.40 -19.04 -20.91
CA THR A 138 2.46 -19.87 -20.32
C THR A 138 2.17 -20.10 -18.83
N PRO A 139 1.91 -21.33 -18.37
CA PRO A 139 1.73 -21.59 -16.94
C PRO A 139 3.10 -21.49 -16.25
N LEU A 140 3.28 -20.44 -15.46
CA LEU A 140 4.47 -20.23 -14.64
C LEU A 140 4.44 -21.26 -13.50
N ALA A 141 4.96 -22.46 -13.75
CA ALA A 141 5.13 -23.54 -12.78
C ALA A 141 6.23 -23.21 -11.75
N LYS A 142 6.10 -22.11 -11.02
CA LYS A 142 6.84 -21.85 -9.79
C LYS A 142 5.91 -22.14 -8.62
N LYS A 143 6.13 -23.29 -7.97
CA LYS A 143 5.56 -23.61 -6.66
C LYS A 143 6.15 -22.64 -5.63
N VAL A 144 5.51 -21.49 -5.44
CA VAL A 144 5.82 -20.58 -4.35
C VAL A 144 4.94 -21.00 -3.16
N PRO A 145 5.51 -21.37 -2.01
CA PRO A 145 4.72 -21.70 -0.84
C PRO A 145 3.92 -20.47 -0.42
N VAL A 146 2.59 -20.58 -0.51
CA VAL A 146 1.65 -19.55 -0.04
C VAL A 146 1.51 -19.73 1.46
N VAL A 147 1.90 -18.71 2.23
CA VAL A 147 1.83 -18.73 3.69
C VAL A 147 0.74 -17.75 4.13
N ASP A 148 -0.31 -18.27 4.77
CA ASP A 148 -1.39 -17.47 5.34
C ASP A 148 -0.99 -16.93 6.72
N TYR A 149 -1.06 -15.60 6.90
CA TYR A 149 -0.81 -14.92 8.17
C TYR A 149 -2.10 -14.35 8.78
N GLN A 150 -2.22 -14.45 10.10
CA GLN A 150 -3.20 -13.70 10.89
C GLN A 150 -2.48 -12.72 11.81
N ILE A 151 -2.87 -11.44 11.70
CA ILE A 151 -2.37 -10.38 12.57
C ILE A 151 -3.28 -10.30 13.79
N ILE A 152 -2.72 -10.60 14.97
CA ILE A 152 -3.43 -10.60 16.25
C ILE A 152 -2.88 -9.47 17.09
N HIS A 153 -3.74 -8.68 17.74
CA HIS A 153 -3.31 -7.58 18.60
C HIS A 153 -3.26 -8.05 20.05
N PHE A 154 -2.08 -8.00 20.66
CA PHE A 154 -1.88 -8.28 22.09
C PHE A 154 -1.19 -7.08 22.74
N ASN A 155 -1.79 -6.50 23.78
CA ASN A 155 -1.30 -5.29 24.46
C ASN A 155 -1.00 -4.10 23.50
N ASN A 156 -1.91 -3.82 22.56
CA ASN A 156 -1.75 -2.82 21.50
C ASN A 156 -0.53 -3.02 20.59
N LYS A 157 0.04 -4.23 20.55
CA LYS A 157 1.10 -4.59 19.61
C LYS A 157 0.62 -5.67 18.65
N PRO A 158 0.84 -5.52 17.34
CA PRO A 158 0.52 -6.55 16.37
C PRO A 158 1.52 -7.71 16.48
N HIS A 159 0.99 -8.92 16.53
CA HIS A 159 1.73 -10.18 16.50
C HIS A 159 1.27 -11.00 15.29
N HIS A 160 2.23 -11.60 14.59
CA HIS A 160 1.95 -12.43 13.43
C HIS A 160 1.83 -13.90 13.86
N LYS A 161 0.71 -14.53 13.50
CA LYS A 161 0.49 -15.98 13.65
C LYS A 161 0.38 -16.60 12.26
N ILE A 162 1.27 -17.53 11.94
CA ILE A 162 1.21 -18.32 10.71
C ILE A 162 0.12 -19.38 10.90
N ILE A 163 -0.89 -19.43 10.02
CA ILE A 163 -2.05 -20.33 10.18
C ILE A 163 -1.83 -21.64 9.44
N ARG A 164 -1.22 -21.60 8.26
CA ARG A 164 -0.92 -22.78 7.44
C ARG A 164 0.38 -22.58 6.67
N VAL A 165 1.16 -23.65 6.58
CA VAL A 165 2.19 -23.86 5.57
C VAL A 165 1.62 -24.98 4.71
N ASP A 166 1.26 -24.68 3.47
CA ASP A 166 0.93 -25.75 2.52
C ASP A 166 2.25 -26.47 2.18
N GLU A 167 2.50 -27.59 2.86
CA GLU A 167 3.53 -28.55 2.48
C GLU A 167 2.99 -29.35 1.28
N THR A 168 3.42 -29.00 0.06
CA THR A 168 3.24 -29.84 -1.15
C THR A 168 4.49 -29.93 -2.00
#